data_AF-A0A382Y720-F1
#
_entry.id   AF-A0A382Y720-F1
#
_cell.length_a   1.000
_cell.length_b   1.000
_cell.length_c   1.000
_cell.angle_alpha   90.00
_cell.angle_beta   90.00
_cell.angle_gamma   90.00
#
_symmetry.space_group_name_H-M   'P 1'
#
loop_
_entity.id
_entity.type
_entity.pdbx_description
1 polymer ?
#
loop_
_entity_poly.entity_id
_entity_poly.type
_entity_poly.pdbx_seq_one_letter_code
_entity_poly.pdbx_strand_id
1 'polypeptide(L)'
;MAGKIRGLVVQGGGMRGIYSAGAVAGLADAGLARSFAHIFASSSGAINAAYLMSEQTDLVAAGYAEHLNSDSPFIRYWRLNKLVDIDFLIDNILRHSELPLNVKAVIDSPTILHVILTEFMTARPFEISSKEVAARDSSGDLLFEVFRATTALPVFYNRVIDIAGIKFVDGGISDAIPLIRAIEAGCTDIIVVTTRDSSFRRKRTAGFKRGLGRLVLAKHPRSLRDQLLNEDKLFNNTMNLLQEWGILGGDVRIT
;
A
#
# COMPACT_ATOMS: atom_id res chain seq x y z
N MET A 1 24.42 -8.99 -21.26
CA MET A 1 23.60 -7.88 -20.73
C MET A 1 22.46 -8.51 -19.98
N ALA A 2 22.38 -8.38 -18.65
CA ALA A 2 21.21 -8.83 -17.91
C ALA A 2 19.98 -8.07 -18.45
N GLY A 3 18.88 -8.79 -18.72
CA GLY A 3 17.66 -8.19 -19.28
C GLY A 3 17.14 -7.08 -18.37
N LYS A 4 16.52 -6.06 -18.96
CA LYS A 4 15.91 -4.95 -18.23
C LYS A 4 14.70 -5.47 -17.44
N ILE A 5 14.80 -5.55 -16.11
CA ILE A 5 13.70 -6.01 -15.24
C ILE A 5 12.92 -4.78 -14.80
N ARG A 6 11.67 -4.66 -15.28
CA ARG A 6 10.82 -3.53 -14.97
C ARG A 6 10.03 -3.76 -13.67
N GLY A 7 10.17 -2.82 -12.73
CA GLY A 7 9.44 -2.78 -11.48
C GLY A 7 8.45 -1.61 -11.44
N LEU A 8 7.37 -1.76 -10.68
CA LEU A 8 6.47 -0.68 -10.31
C LEU A 8 6.43 -0.57 -8.79
N VAL A 9 6.54 0.64 -8.26
CA VAL A 9 6.35 0.92 -6.83
C VAL A 9 5.13 1.81 -6.67
N VAL A 10 4.12 1.36 -5.94
CA VAL A 10 2.89 2.15 -5.72
C VAL A 10 2.78 2.53 -4.25
N GLN A 11 2.89 3.83 -3.97
CA GLN A 11 2.85 4.36 -2.62
C GLN A 11 1.49 4.14 -1.93
N GLY A 12 1.53 3.84 -0.62
CA GLY A 12 0.38 3.93 0.28
C GLY A 12 -0.01 5.37 0.65
N GLY A 13 -1.30 5.70 0.56
CA GLY A 13 -1.78 7.08 0.72
C GLY A 13 -3.15 7.27 1.37
N GLY A 14 -3.83 6.20 1.78
CA GLY A 14 -5.22 6.25 2.22
C GLY A 14 -6.10 6.84 1.12
N MET A 15 -6.88 7.89 1.43
CA MET A 15 -7.72 8.59 0.44
C MET A 15 -6.93 9.32 -0.66
N ARG A 16 -5.65 9.66 -0.44
CA ARG A 16 -4.80 10.17 -1.53
C ARG A 16 -4.47 9.09 -2.57
N GLY A 17 -4.83 7.83 -2.29
CA GLY A 17 -4.73 6.73 -3.24
C GLY A 17 -5.56 6.95 -4.50
N ILE A 18 -6.53 7.86 -4.52
CA ILE A 18 -7.19 8.27 -5.78
C ILE A 18 -6.18 8.79 -6.82
N TYR A 19 -5.10 9.45 -6.38
CA TYR A 19 -4.03 9.87 -7.30
C TYR A 19 -3.30 8.67 -7.91
N SER A 20 -2.93 7.67 -7.09
CA SER A 20 -2.28 6.49 -7.62
C SER A 20 -3.23 5.61 -8.43
N ALA A 21 -4.54 5.65 -8.17
CA ALA A 21 -5.57 5.02 -9.02
C ALA A 21 -5.56 5.62 -10.44
N GLY A 22 -5.55 6.95 -10.56
CA GLY A 22 -5.40 7.62 -11.86
C GLY A 22 -4.05 7.34 -12.53
N ALA A 23 -2.96 7.30 -11.76
CA ALA A 23 -1.64 6.97 -12.31
C ALA A 23 -1.57 5.55 -12.87
N VAL A 24 -2.12 4.54 -12.17
CA VAL A 24 -2.15 3.18 -12.70
C VAL A 24 -3.11 3.05 -13.90
N ALA A 25 -4.22 3.79 -13.93
CA ALA A 25 -5.06 3.87 -15.12
C ALA A 25 -4.28 4.42 -16.33
N GLY A 26 -3.54 5.51 -16.16
CA GLY A 26 -2.68 6.04 -17.22
C GLY A 26 -1.58 5.07 -17.68
N LEU A 27 -1.04 4.25 -16.77
CA LEU A 27 -0.11 3.17 -17.13
C LEU A 27 -0.80 2.07 -17.95
N ALA A 28 -2.05 1.73 -17.61
CA ALA A 28 -2.85 0.77 -18.38
C ALA A 28 -3.14 1.31 -19.78
N ASP A 29 -3.58 2.57 -19.91
CA ASP A 29 -3.84 3.23 -21.19
C ASP A 29 -2.60 3.31 -22.07
N ALA A 30 -1.42 3.48 -21.47
CA ALA A 30 -0.14 3.44 -22.16
C ALA A 30 0.31 2.03 -22.57
N GLY A 31 -0.50 0.99 -22.33
CA GLY A 31 -0.20 -0.40 -22.64
C GLY A 31 0.83 -1.05 -21.71
N LEU A 32 1.06 -0.49 -20.52
CA LEU A 32 2.09 -0.94 -19.58
C LEU A 32 1.59 -1.91 -18.50
N ALA A 33 0.28 -2.16 -18.40
CA ALA A 33 -0.32 -2.99 -17.33
C ALA A 33 0.37 -4.37 -17.16
N ARG A 34 0.74 -5.02 -18.26
CA ARG A 34 1.42 -6.33 -18.27
C ARG A 34 2.94 -6.26 -18.46
N SER A 35 3.54 -5.06 -18.38
CA SER A 35 4.96 -4.85 -18.67
C SER A 35 5.89 -4.99 -17.46
N PHE A 36 5.32 -5.16 -16.26
CA PHE A 36 6.06 -5.23 -15.00
C PHE A 36 6.35 -6.68 -14.62
N ALA A 37 7.59 -6.97 -14.24
CA ALA A 37 7.94 -8.25 -13.61
C ALA A 37 7.50 -8.28 -12.14
N HIS A 38 7.70 -7.15 -11.45
CA HIS A 38 7.39 -6.99 -10.03
C HIS A 38 6.64 -5.68 -9.78
N ILE A 39 5.63 -5.74 -8.92
CA ILE A 39 4.93 -4.56 -8.40
C ILE A 39 5.03 -4.59 -6.88
N PHE A 40 5.63 -3.57 -6.27
CA PHE A 40 5.75 -3.42 -4.83
C PHE A 40 4.79 -2.33 -4.35
N ALA A 41 3.93 -2.65 -3.39
CA ALA A 41 2.87 -1.73 -3.01
C ALA A 41 2.46 -1.87 -1.55
N SER A 42 1.97 -0.77 -0.99
CA SER A 42 1.63 -0.65 0.42
C SER A 42 0.27 0.04 0.59
N SER A 43 -0.55 -0.41 1.54
CA SER A 43 -1.86 0.16 1.85
C SER A 43 -2.73 0.30 0.59
N SER A 44 -3.35 1.46 0.37
CA SER A 44 -4.17 1.76 -0.82
C SER A 44 -3.44 1.49 -2.15
N GLY A 45 -2.12 1.62 -2.18
CA GLY A 45 -1.32 1.34 -3.38
C GLY A 45 -1.39 -0.12 -3.80
N ALA A 46 -1.51 -1.06 -2.84
CA ALA A 46 -1.60 -2.48 -3.13
C ALA A 46 -2.92 -2.84 -3.82
N ILE A 47 -4.02 -2.23 -3.38
CA ILE A 47 -5.34 -2.38 -4.01
C ILE A 47 -5.31 -1.79 -5.43
N ASN A 48 -4.78 -0.58 -5.61
CA ASN A 48 -4.68 0.05 -6.93
C ASN A 48 -3.81 -0.77 -7.89
N ALA A 49 -2.69 -1.32 -7.42
CA ALA A 49 -1.85 -2.23 -8.18
C ALA A 49 -2.58 -3.53 -8.57
N ALA A 50 -3.42 -4.06 -7.70
CA ALA A 50 -4.25 -5.23 -8.02
C ALA A 50 -5.27 -4.92 -9.13
N TYR A 51 -5.87 -3.73 -9.13
CA TYR A 51 -6.74 -3.26 -10.21
C TYR A 51 -5.98 -3.06 -11.54
N LEU A 52 -4.72 -2.63 -11.50
CA LEU A 52 -3.86 -2.60 -12.68
C LEU A 52 -3.63 -4.00 -13.26
N MET A 53 -3.28 -4.95 -12.40
CA MET A 53 -2.96 -6.33 -12.81
C MET A 53 -4.16 -7.10 -13.33
N SER A 54 -5.37 -6.73 -12.89
CA SER A 54 -6.63 -7.31 -13.36
C SER A 54 -7.23 -6.55 -14.55
N GLU A 55 -6.56 -5.49 -15.04
CA GLU A 55 -7.06 -4.61 -16.12
C GLU A 55 -8.43 -4.00 -15.80
N GLN A 56 -8.63 -3.66 -14.54
CA GLN A 56 -9.87 -3.11 -13.99
C GLN A 56 -9.65 -1.67 -13.48
N THR A 57 -8.77 -0.89 -14.12
CA THR A 57 -8.37 0.45 -13.63
C THR A 57 -9.52 1.47 -13.61
N ASP A 58 -10.54 1.30 -14.45
CA ASP A 58 -11.73 2.16 -14.42
C ASP A 58 -12.53 1.98 -13.12
N LEU A 59 -12.55 0.74 -12.59
CA LEU A 59 -13.32 0.38 -11.41
C LEU A 59 -12.74 0.95 -10.13
N VAL A 60 -11.41 1.05 -10.04
CA VAL A 60 -10.79 1.63 -8.86
C VAL A 60 -11.11 3.12 -8.75
N ALA A 61 -11.07 3.85 -9.87
CA ALA A 61 -11.42 5.27 -9.90
C ALA A 61 -12.90 5.49 -9.53
N ALA A 62 -13.80 4.71 -10.12
CA ALA A 62 -15.23 4.73 -9.78
C ALA A 62 -15.46 4.38 -8.29
N GLY A 63 -14.79 3.34 -7.78
CA GLY A 63 -14.85 2.94 -6.37
C GLY A 63 -14.47 4.09 -5.41
N TYR A 64 -13.41 4.84 -5.72
CA TYR A 64 -13.08 6.04 -4.95
C TYR A 64 -14.17 7.10 -5.00
N ALA A 65 -14.73 7.39 -6.18
CA ALA A 65 -15.69 8.46 -6.39
C ALA A 65 -17.08 8.14 -5.81
N GLU A 66 -17.54 6.91 -5.94
CA GLU A 66 -18.90 6.48 -5.61
C GLU A 66 -18.99 5.90 -4.20
N HIS A 67 -17.96 5.17 -3.77
CA HIS A 67 -18.02 4.34 -2.55
C HIS A 67 -17.08 4.81 -1.44
N LEU A 68 -16.12 5.70 -1.70
CA LEU A 68 -15.19 6.23 -0.68
C LEU A 68 -15.32 7.76 -0.50
N ASN A 69 -16.44 8.33 -0.92
CA ASN A 69 -16.75 9.76 -0.76
C ASN A 69 -17.34 10.08 0.63
N SER A 70 -17.71 11.35 0.84
CA SER A 70 -18.26 11.85 2.10
C SER A 70 -19.66 11.31 2.45
N ASP A 71 -20.39 10.79 1.48
CA ASP A 71 -21.74 10.24 1.68
C ASP A 71 -21.71 8.73 2.01
N SER A 72 -20.54 8.09 1.84
CA SER A 72 -20.32 6.67 2.13
C SER A 72 -20.14 6.37 3.62
N PRO A 73 -20.52 5.16 4.09
CA PRO A 73 -20.18 4.69 5.43
C PRO A 73 -18.68 4.49 5.68
N PHE A 74 -17.82 4.61 4.65
CA PHE A 74 -16.39 4.34 4.74
C PHE A 74 -15.66 5.21 5.78
N ILE A 75 -15.92 6.53 5.82
CA ILE A 75 -15.32 7.43 6.82
C ILE A 75 -16.41 8.09 7.65
N ARG A 76 -16.43 7.86 8.96
CA ARG A 76 -17.40 8.47 9.88
C ARG A 76 -16.72 9.00 11.13
N TYR A 77 -16.56 10.32 11.20
CA TYR A 77 -15.88 11.01 12.30
C TYR A 77 -16.59 10.89 13.66
N TRP A 78 -17.89 10.59 13.67
CA TRP A 78 -18.69 10.38 14.88
C TRP A 78 -18.59 8.95 15.46
N ARG A 79 -17.92 8.01 14.77
CA ARG A 79 -17.73 6.66 15.29
C ARG A 79 -16.63 6.65 16.36
N LEU A 80 -16.93 6.08 17.52
CA LEU A 80 -15.94 5.91 18.60
C LEU A 80 -14.86 4.87 18.25
N ASN A 81 -15.15 3.94 17.34
CA ASN A 81 -14.25 2.92 16.81
C ASN A 81 -14.48 2.77 15.30
N LYS A 82 -13.44 2.44 14.52
CA LYS A 82 -13.51 2.35 13.05
C LYS A 82 -13.98 3.65 12.38
N LEU A 83 -13.21 4.71 12.60
CA LEU A 83 -13.34 5.96 11.86
C LEU A 83 -13.23 5.73 10.35
N VAL A 84 -12.35 4.79 9.96
CA VAL A 84 -12.20 4.29 8.59
C VAL A 84 -12.63 2.83 8.59
N ASP A 85 -13.62 2.49 7.76
CA ASP A 85 -14.23 1.17 7.70
C ASP A 85 -13.58 0.29 6.63
N ILE A 86 -12.46 -0.31 6.99
CA ILE A 86 -11.75 -1.22 6.07
C ILE A 86 -12.57 -2.49 5.79
N ASP A 87 -13.44 -2.92 6.71
CA ASP A 87 -14.35 -4.05 6.42
C ASP A 87 -15.30 -3.69 5.28
N PHE A 88 -15.89 -2.50 5.30
CA PHE A 88 -16.73 -2.03 4.20
C PHE A 88 -15.96 -1.98 2.87
N LEU A 89 -14.72 -1.47 2.88
CA LEU A 89 -13.88 -1.47 1.68
C LEU A 89 -13.66 -2.90 1.15
N ILE A 90 -13.22 -3.83 1.99
CA ILE A 90 -12.88 -5.18 1.53
C ILE A 90 -14.15 -5.98 1.19
N ASP A 91 -15.11 -6.01 2.11
CA ASP A 91 -16.25 -6.92 2.04
C ASP A 91 -17.38 -6.38 1.17
N ASN A 92 -17.65 -5.08 1.17
CA ASN A 92 -18.73 -4.54 0.34
C ASN A 92 -18.23 -4.06 -1.03
N ILE A 93 -17.03 -3.50 -1.12
CA ILE A 93 -16.52 -2.97 -2.39
C ILE A 93 -15.72 -4.04 -3.14
N LEU A 94 -14.61 -4.51 -2.57
CA LEU A 94 -13.69 -5.37 -3.33
C LEU A 94 -14.27 -6.77 -3.60
N ARG A 95 -15.01 -7.36 -2.65
CA ARG A 95 -15.61 -8.69 -2.78
C ARG A 95 -16.98 -8.72 -3.46
N HIS A 96 -17.83 -7.71 -3.24
CA HIS A 96 -19.27 -7.80 -3.56
C HIS A 96 -19.88 -6.56 -4.26
N SER A 97 -19.08 -5.61 -4.75
CA SER A 97 -19.62 -4.49 -5.55
C SER A 97 -20.15 -4.97 -6.91
N GLU A 98 -20.78 -4.06 -7.67
CA GLU A 98 -21.26 -4.35 -9.04
C GLU A 98 -20.17 -4.94 -9.94
N LEU A 99 -18.89 -4.60 -9.68
CA LEU A 99 -17.73 -5.13 -10.38
C LEU A 99 -16.60 -5.44 -9.38
N PRO A 100 -16.59 -6.65 -8.77
CA PRO A 100 -15.60 -7.02 -7.76
C PRO A 100 -14.20 -7.12 -8.35
N LEU A 101 -13.19 -6.99 -7.48
CA LEU A 101 -11.80 -7.17 -7.87
C LEU A 101 -11.58 -8.62 -8.32
N ASN A 102 -11.04 -8.80 -9.54
CA ASN A 102 -10.68 -10.11 -10.06
C ASN A 102 -9.35 -10.58 -9.45
N VAL A 103 -9.41 -11.04 -8.20
CA VAL A 103 -8.25 -11.55 -7.47
C VAL A 103 -7.58 -12.73 -8.17
N LYS A 104 -8.33 -13.50 -8.96
CA LYS A 104 -7.81 -14.63 -9.72
C LYS A 104 -6.84 -14.17 -10.80
N ALA A 105 -7.20 -13.12 -11.55
CA ALA A 105 -6.29 -12.49 -12.50
C ALA A 105 -5.00 -11.98 -11.82
N VAL A 106 -5.07 -11.52 -10.57
CA VAL A 106 -3.90 -11.02 -9.82
C VAL A 106 -2.96 -12.17 -9.41
N ILE A 107 -3.49 -13.26 -8.87
CA ILE A 107 -2.66 -14.40 -8.41
C ILE A 107 -2.09 -15.22 -9.57
N ASP A 108 -2.85 -15.34 -10.67
CA ASP A 108 -2.45 -16.09 -11.87
C ASP A 108 -1.51 -15.29 -12.79
N SER A 109 -1.46 -13.96 -12.64
CA SER A 109 -0.61 -13.07 -13.44
C SER A 109 0.87 -13.47 -13.39
N PRO A 110 1.62 -13.41 -14.51
CA PRO A 110 3.08 -13.59 -14.49
C PRO A 110 3.79 -12.50 -13.66
N THR A 111 3.18 -11.33 -13.52
CA THR A 111 3.67 -10.24 -12.66
C THR A 111 3.48 -10.61 -11.19
N ILE A 112 4.51 -10.40 -10.36
CA ILE A 112 4.44 -10.66 -8.93
C ILE A 112 4.04 -9.37 -8.20
N LEU A 113 2.92 -9.41 -7.47
CA LEU A 113 2.53 -8.34 -6.57
C LEU A 113 3.14 -8.62 -5.19
N HIS A 114 3.95 -7.71 -4.70
CA HIS A 114 4.55 -7.72 -3.37
C HIS A 114 3.80 -6.73 -2.49
N VAL A 115 2.96 -7.24 -1.59
CA VAL A 115 2.18 -6.42 -0.67
C VAL A 115 2.95 -6.26 0.63
N ILE A 116 3.18 -5.01 1.02
CA ILE A 116 3.89 -4.69 2.24
C ILE A 116 2.94 -4.57 3.42
N LEU A 117 3.28 -5.19 4.54
CA LEU A 117 2.56 -5.14 5.81
C LEU A 117 3.51 -4.70 6.92
N THR A 118 2.97 -4.22 8.03
CA THR A 118 3.76 -3.98 9.24
C THR A 118 3.41 -5.03 10.29
N GLU A 119 4.39 -5.78 10.76
CA GLU A 119 4.19 -6.72 11.87
C GLU A 119 3.87 -5.94 13.16
N PHE A 120 2.74 -6.26 13.80
CA PHE A 120 2.21 -5.50 14.93
C PHE A 120 3.15 -5.45 16.13
N MET A 121 3.84 -6.55 16.44
CA MET A 121 4.68 -6.68 17.64
C MET A 121 6.05 -6.05 17.47
N THR A 122 6.67 -6.15 16.28
CA THR A 122 8.04 -5.69 16.05
C THR A 122 8.12 -4.38 15.28
N ALA A 123 7.02 -3.96 14.64
CA ALA A 123 6.93 -2.85 13.70
C ALA A 123 7.84 -2.97 12.47
N ARG A 124 8.34 -4.18 12.17
CA ARG A 124 9.17 -4.45 11.00
C ARG A 124 8.29 -4.62 9.75
N PRO A 125 8.81 -4.23 8.57
CA PRO A 125 8.13 -4.51 7.32
C PRO A 125 8.12 -6.02 7.06
N PHE A 126 6.97 -6.52 6.65
CA PHE A 126 6.73 -7.88 6.21
C PHE A 126 6.18 -7.82 4.78
N GLU A 127 6.51 -8.81 3.96
CA GLU A 127 6.10 -8.85 2.56
C GLU A 127 5.35 -10.16 2.31
N ILE A 128 4.17 -10.06 1.70
CA ILE A 128 3.41 -11.21 1.21
C ILE A 128 3.24 -11.01 -0.29
N SER A 129 3.67 -11.99 -1.09
CA SER A 129 3.55 -11.93 -2.54
C SER A 129 2.28 -12.61 -3.06
N SER A 130 1.77 -12.19 -4.22
CA SER A 130 0.64 -12.87 -4.88
C SER A 130 0.92 -14.35 -5.17
N LYS A 131 2.19 -14.73 -5.37
CA LYS A 131 2.62 -16.11 -5.56
C LYS A 131 2.59 -16.94 -4.27
N GLU A 132 2.98 -16.34 -3.14
CA GLU A 132 2.79 -16.98 -1.83
C GLU A 132 1.30 -17.17 -1.54
N VAL A 133 0.47 -16.15 -1.84
CA VAL A 133 -0.98 -16.25 -1.69
C VAL A 133 -1.54 -17.40 -2.53
N ALA A 134 -1.21 -17.45 -3.83
CA ALA A 134 -1.67 -18.51 -4.74
C ALA A 134 -1.31 -19.92 -4.25
N ALA A 135 -0.11 -20.08 -3.67
CA ALA A 135 0.36 -21.36 -3.16
C ALA A 135 -0.37 -21.81 -1.89
N ARG A 136 -0.86 -20.85 -1.08
CA ARG A 136 -1.56 -21.11 0.20
C ARG A 136 -3.08 -21.17 0.03
N ASP A 137 -3.61 -20.41 -0.91
CA ASP A 137 -5.03 -20.26 -1.18
C ASP A 137 -5.28 -19.85 -2.64
N SER A 138 -5.78 -20.79 -3.43
CA SER A 138 -6.12 -20.58 -4.84
C SER A 138 -7.48 -19.91 -5.06
N SER A 139 -8.29 -19.70 -4.01
CA SER A 139 -9.56 -18.98 -4.12
C SER A 139 -9.36 -17.47 -4.24
N GLY A 140 -8.25 -16.95 -3.71
CA GLY A 140 -7.96 -15.52 -3.61
C GLY A 140 -8.51 -14.84 -2.37
N ASP A 141 -9.19 -15.58 -1.47
CA ASP A 141 -9.72 -15.06 -0.21
C ASP A 141 -8.62 -14.49 0.69
N LEU A 142 -7.47 -15.17 0.74
CA LEU A 142 -6.30 -14.72 1.48
C LEU A 142 -5.77 -13.38 0.93
N LEU A 143 -5.89 -13.11 -0.37
CA LEU A 143 -5.44 -11.83 -0.94
C LEU A 143 -6.26 -10.65 -0.38
N PHE A 144 -7.57 -10.83 -0.21
CA PHE A 144 -8.42 -9.83 0.42
C PHE A 144 -8.05 -9.59 1.89
N GLU A 145 -7.67 -10.63 2.63
CA GLU A 145 -7.18 -10.48 4.02
C GLU A 145 -5.82 -9.77 4.07
N VAL A 146 -4.95 -10.03 3.09
CA VAL A 146 -3.68 -9.29 2.92
C VAL A 146 -3.96 -7.81 2.63
N PHE A 147 -4.95 -7.48 1.79
CA PHE A 147 -5.37 -6.09 1.57
C PHE A 147 -6.01 -5.46 2.81
N ARG A 148 -6.82 -6.21 3.57
CA ARG A 148 -7.35 -5.76 4.86
C ARG A 148 -6.23 -5.41 5.82
N ALA A 149 -5.21 -6.27 5.90
CA ALA A 149 -4.06 -6.08 6.78
C ALA A 149 -3.18 -4.89 6.36
N THR A 150 -2.84 -4.77 5.07
CA THR A 150 -1.98 -3.66 4.58
C THR A 150 -2.66 -2.30 4.66
N THR A 151 -3.99 -2.23 4.79
CA THR A 151 -4.78 -0.98 4.96
C THR A 151 -5.28 -0.75 6.39
N ALA A 152 -4.95 -1.63 7.34
CA ALA A 152 -5.42 -1.59 8.72
C ALA A 152 -4.70 -0.51 9.55
N LEU A 153 -5.03 0.76 9.32
CA LEU A 153 -4.41 1.88 10.03
C LEU A 153 -4.74 1.82 11.55
N PRO A 154 -3.72 1.77 12.42
CA PRO A 154 -3.93 1.86 13.86
C PRO A 154 -4.68 3.15 14.21
N VAL A 155 -5.49 3.10 15.27
CA VAL A 155 -6.39 4.19 15.72
C VAL A 155 -7.58 4.44 14.79
N PHE A 156 -7.38 4.53 13.46
CA PHE A 156 -8.45 4.84 12.51
C PHE A 156 -9.37 3.64 12.21
N TYR A 157 -8.80 2.48 11.92
CA TYR A 157 -9.56 1.23 11.78
C TYR A 157 -9.63 0.47 13.12
N ASN A 158 -8.61 0.64 13.96
CA ASN A 158 -8.56 0.11 15.35
C ASN A 158 -8.72 -1.43 15.43
N ARG A 159 -8.24 -2.15 14.43
CA ARG A 159 -8.14 -3.62 14.42
C ARG A 159 -6.76 -4.04 13.92
N VAL A 160 -6.37 -5.24 14.35
CA VAL A 160 -5.14 -5.93 13.95
C VAL A 160 -5.58 -7.19 13.22
N ILE A 161 -5.01 -7.46 12.06
CA ILE A 161 -5.38 -8.61 11.22
C ILE A 161 -4.40 -9.74 11.49
N ASP A 162 -4.92 -10.95 11.70
CA ASP A 162 -4.11 -12.15 11.90
C ASP A 162 -4.04 -12.94 10.59
N ILE A 163 -2.83 -13.20 10.11
CA ILE A 163 -2.58 -14.06 8.95
C ILE A 163 -1.59 -15.12 9.38
N ALA A 164 -2.06 -16.37 9.49
CA ALA A 164 -1.29 -17.52 9.94
C ALA A 164 -0.55 -17.32 11.29
N GLY A 165 -1.22 -16.70 12.26
CA GLY A 165 -0.70 -16.49 13.61
C GLY A 165 0.21 -15.26 13.76
N ILE A 166 0.48 -14.55 12.66
CA ILE A 166 1.22 -13.29 12.68
C ILE A 166 0.22 -12.13 12.57
N LYS A 167 0.39 -11.16 13.45
CA LYS A 167 -0.50 -10.00 13.56
C LYS A 167 0.05 -8.82 12.77
N PHE A 168 -0.78 -8.21 11.95
CA PHE A 168 -0.42 -7.16 11.00
C PHE A 168 -1.29 -5.91 11.13
N VAL A 169 -0.70 -4.78 10.76
CA VAL A 169 -1.33 -3.48 10.57
C VAL A 169 -0.83 -2.85 9.26
N ASP A 170 -1.34 -1.65 8.94
CA ASP A 170 -1.07 -0.97 7.67
C ASP A 170 0.42 -0.91 7.33
N GLY A 171 0.77 -1.36 6.12
CA GLY A 171 2.15 -1.48 5.66
C GLY A 171 2.88 -0.15 5.51
N GLY A 172 2.13 0.94 5.36
CA GLY A 172 2.67 2.29 5.20
C GLY A 172 3.36 2.82 6.46
N ILE A 173 3.18 2.14 7.60
CA ILE A 173 3.86 2.44 8.85
C ILE A 173 5.33 2.03 8.80
N SER A 174 5.62 0.85 8.25
CA SER A 174 6.98 0.32 8.15
C SER A 174 7.65 0.61 6.82
N ASP A 175 6.88 0.76 5.73
CA ASP A 175 7.40 1.07 4.40
C ASP A 175 6.24 1.50 3.45
N ALA A 176 6.08 2.82 3.31
CA ALA A 176 5.03 3.41 2.48
C ALA A 176 5.39 3.48 0.99
N ILE A 177 6.67 3.46 0.66
CA ILE A 177 7.20 3.53 -0.71
C ILE A 177 8.30 2.46 -0.79
N PRO A 178 7.96 1.21 -1.14
CA PRO A 178 8.88 0.07 -1.09
C PRO A 178 9.90 0.05 -2.24
N LEU A 179 10.61 1.17 -2.42
CA LEU A 179 11.62 1.35 -3.45
C LEU A 179 12.84 0.46 -3.23
N ILE A 180 13.33 0.38 -1.99
CA ILE A 180 14.52 -0.43 -1.67
C ILE A 180 14.25 -1.90 -2.00
N ARG A 181 13.05 -2.40 -1.69
CA ARG A 181 12.64 -3.77 -2.02
C ARG A 181 12.63 -4.04 -3.52
N ALA A 182 12.18 -3.07 -4.32
CA ALA A 182 12.22 -3.19 -5.78
C ALA A 182 13.66 -3.29 -6.30
N ILE A 183 14.58 -2.50 -5.73
CA ILE A 183 16.00 -2.54 -6.08
C ILE A 183 16.63 -3.88 -5.65
N GLU A 184 16.36 -4.33 -4.42
CA GLU A 184 16.85 -5.61 -3.87
C GLU A 184 16.34 -6.83 -4.64
N ALA A 185 15.12 -6.74 -5.21
CA ALA A 185 14.57 -7.75 -6.11
C ALA A 185 15.19 -7.75 -7.51
N GLY A 186 16.16 -6.86 -7.78
CA GLY A 186 16.88 -6.79 -9.05
C GLY A 186 16.18 -5.99 -10.15
N CYS A 187 15.17 -5.16 -9.81
CA CYS A 187 14.56 -4.28 -10.80
C CYS A 187 15.57 -3.21 -11.25
N THR A 188 15.75 -3.07 -12.57
CA THR A 188 16.68 -2.11 -13.18
C THR A 188 15.97 -0.94 -13.87
N ASP A 189 14.64 -1.01 -14.00
CA ASP A 189 13.78 0.06 -14.53
C ASP A 189 12.54 0.18 -13.64
N ILE A 190 12.55 1.12 -12.71
CA ILE A 190 11.52 1.23 -11.67
C ILE A 190 10.69 2.47 -11.93
N ILE A 191 9.38 2.30 -12.08
CA ILE A 191 8.42 3.41 -12.07
C ILE A 191 7.92 3.57 -10.63
N VAL A 192 7.94 4.78 -10.08
CA VAL A 192 7.50 5.04 -8.71
C VAL A 192 6.32 6.01 -8.72
N VAL A 193 5.15 5.51 -8.31
CA VAL A 193 3.94 6.31 -8.17
C VAL A 193 3.83 6.81 -6.74
N THR A 194 4.16 8.08 -6.53
CA THR A 194 3.95 8.79 -5.25
C THR A 194 2.60 9.51 -5.23
N THR A 195 2.02 9.67 -4.05
CA THR A 195 0.77 10.44 -3.83
C THR A 195 1.04 11.88 -3.38
N ARG A 196 2.30 12.30 -3.49
CA ARG A 196 2.83 13.60 -3.09
C ARG A 196 3.90 14.01 -4.09
N ASP A 197 4.05 15.31 -4.25
CA ASP A 197 5.14 15.91 -5.02
C ASP A 197 6.52 15.45 -4.51
N SER A 198 7.50 15.34 -5.41
CA SER A 198 8.85 14.88 -5.11
C SER A 198 9.57 15.77 -4.06
N SER A 199 9.23 17.06 -3.98
CA SER A 199 9.75 17.99 -2.98
C SER A 199 9.10 17.86 -1.60
N PHE A 200 7.99 17.13 -1.48
CA PHE A 200 7.24 17.05 -0.24
C PHE A 200 8.00 16.29 0.85
N ARG A 201 8.00 16.84 2.07
CA ARG A 201 8.50 16.17 3.28
C ARG A 201 7.48 16.26 4.40
N ARG A 202 7.26 15.15 5.11
CA ARG A 202 6.42 15.10 6.30
C ARG A 202 7.08 15.91 7.42
N LYS A 203 6.28 16.74 8.07
CA LYS A 203 6.72 17.48 9.26
C LYS A 203 6.75 16.52 10.45
N ARG A 204 7.82 16.60 11.24
CA ARG A 204 7.93 15.84 12.48
C ARG A 204 6.82 16.21 13.45
N THR A 205 6.15 15.21 14.01
CA THR A 205 5.21 15.41 15.11
C THR A 205 5.97 15.71 16.40
N ALA A 206 5.83 16.94 16.90
CA ALA A 206 6.54 17.46 18.07
C ALA A 206 5.59 17.99 19.16
N GLY A 207 6.14 18.23 20.35
CA GLY A 207 5.45 18.87 21.47
C GLY A 207 4.19 18.11 21.93
N PHE A 208 3.13 18.85 22.24
CA PHE A 208 1.87 18.34 22.77
C PHE A 208 1.25 17.24 21.90
N LYS A 209 1.29 17.38 20.56
CA LYS A 209 0.76 16.38 19.62
C LYS A 209 1.48 15.03 19.74
N ARG A 210 2.80 15.04 19.98
CA ARG A 210 3.58 13.82 20.22
C ARG A 210 3.20 13.17 21.55
N GLY A 211 2.97 13.98 22.58
CA GLY A 211 2.47 13.50 23.88
C GLY A 211 1.11 12.84 23.78
N LEU A 212 0.15 13.48 23.10
CA LEU A 212 -1.17 12.92 22.85
C LEU A 212 -1.09 11.62 22.02
N GLY A 213 -0.25 11.59 20.98
CA GLY A 213 0.00 10.37 20.20
C GLY A 213 0.52 9.21 21.06
N ARG A 214 1.43 9.47 22.01
CA ARG A 214 1.90 8.45 22.97
C ARG A 214 0.79 7.89 23.85
N LEU A 215 -0.15 8.75 24.27
CA LEU A 215 -1.29 8.35 25.10
C LEU A 215 -2.29 7.50 24.31
N VAL A 216 -2.67 7.95 23.11
CA VAL A 216 -3.58 7.20 22.21
C VAL A 216 -2.99 5.83 21.86
N LEU A 217 -1.68 5.78 21.63
CA LEU A 217 -0.95 4.55 21.30
C LEU A 217 -0.47 3.78 22.53
N ALA A 218 -0.89 4.13 23.76
CA ALA A 218 -0.38 3.53 24.99
C ALA A 218 -0.63 2.01 25.06
N LYS A 219 -1.74 1.55 24.46
CA LYS A 219 -2.13 0.12 24.39
C LYS A 219 -1.42 -0.66 23.28
N HIS A 220 -0.64 0.00 22.43
CA HIS A 220 0.09 -0.64 21.32
C HIS A 220 1.51 -1.03 21.76
N PRO A 221 2.14 -2.03 21.11
CA PRO A 221 3.53 -2.38 21.34
C PRO A 221 4.46 -1.16 21.22
N ARG A 222 5.52 -1.12 22.03
CA ARG A 222 6.45 0.02 22.09
C ARG A 222 7.09 0.31 20.73
N SER A 223 7.53 -0.75 20.05
CA SER A 223 8.05 -0.75 18.69
C SER A 223 7.10 -0.04 17.71
N LEU A 224 5.84 -0.45 17.67
CA LEU A 224 4.83 0.10 16.76
C LEU A 224 4.53 1.57 17.08
N ARG A 225 4.42 1.89 18.37
CA ARG A 225 4.24 3.29 18.81
C ARG A 225 5.41 4.16 18.39
N ASP A 226 6.64 3.69 18.56
CA ASP A 226 7.82 4.45 18.19
C ASP A 226 7.93 4.61 16.67
N GLN A 227 7.57 3.57 15.90
CA GLN A 227 7.53 3.64 14.45
C GLN A 227 6.49 4.67 13.96
N LEU A 228 5.27 4.62 14.47
CA LEU A 228 4.20 5.58 14.17
C LEU A 228 4.58 7.02 14.54
N LEU A 229 5.30 7.23 15.65
CA LEU A 229 5.74 8.56 16.06
C LEU A 229 6.96 9.07 15.28
N ASN A 230 7.60 8.23 14.45
CA ASN A 230 8.76 8.57 13.64
C ASN A 230 8.55 8.26 12.14
N GLU A 231 7.30 8.05 11.71
CA GLU A 231 6.94 7.73 10.32
C GLU A 231 7.43 8.80 9.32
N ASP A 232 7.59 10.04 9.80
CA ASP A 232 8.10 11.15 9.01
C ASP A 232 9.52 10.88 8.51
N LYS A 233 10.37 10.28 9.35
CA LYS A 233 11.77 10.01 9.01
C LYS A 233 11.88 8.99 7.89
N LEU A 234 11.17 7.86 8.03
CA LEU A 234 11.19 6.80 7.03
C LEU A 234 10.70 7.32 5.67
N PHE A 235 9.54 7.96 5.66
CA PHE A 235 8.97 8.53 4.45
C PHE A 235 9.92 9.56 3.81
N ASN A 236 10.47 10.48 4.61
CA ASN A 236 11.36 11.52 4.11
C ASN A 236 12.69 10.96 3.58
N ASN A 237 13.21 9.88 4.18
CA ASN A 237 14.41 9.20 3.70
C ASN A 237 14.18 8.61 2.30
N THR A 238 13.05 7.93 2.07
CA THR A 238 12.74 7.40 0.74
C THR A 238 12.50 8.52 -0.27
N MET A 239 11.85 9.62 0.12
CA MET A 239 11.67 10.78 -0.77
C MET A 239 13.00 11.47 -1.11
N ASN A 240 13.94 11.55 -0.15
CA ASN A 240 15.30 12.04 -0.41
C ASN A 240 16.00 11.11 -1.40
N LEU A 241 15.89 9.80 -1.20
CA LEU A 241 16.47 8.83 -2.10
C LEU A 241 15.95 8.99 -3.53
N LEU A 242 14.64 9.12 -3.72
CA LEU A 242 14.04 9.36 -5.04
C LEU A 242 14.59 10.63 -5.71
N GLN A 243 14.78 11.70 -4.94
CA GLN A 243 15.30 12.96 -5.44
C GLN A 243 16.80 12.89 -5.79
N GLU A 244 17.58 12.21 -4.97
CA GLU A 244 19.03 12.04 -5.14
C GLU A 244 19.36 11.00 -6.22
N TRP A 245 18.52 9.99 -6.44
CA TRP A 245 18.78 8.91 -7.39
C TRP A 245 18.85 9.40 -8.84
N GLY A 246 18.08 10.42 -9.18
CA GLY A 246 18.18 11.09 -10.49
C GLY A 246 19.54 11.75 -10.74
N ILE A 247 20.32 11.98 -9.68
CA ILE A 247 21.64 12.62 -9.71
C ILE A 247 22.77 11.58 -9.61
N LEU A 248 22.55 10.47 -8.89
CA LEU A 248 23.60 9.53 -8.48
C LEU A 248 23.96 8.44 -9.50
N GLY A 249 23.31 8.37 -10.67
CA GLY A 249 23.78 7.59 -11.83
C GLY A 249 24.21 6.16 -11.52
N GLY A 250 23.27 5.29 -11.13
CA GLY A 250 23.50 3.85 -11.01
C GLY A 250 22.94 3.06 -12.22
N ASP A 251 23.19 1.74 -12.25
CA ASP A 251 22.63 0.81 -13.25
C ASP A 251 21.09 0.65 -13.16
N VAL A 252 20.45 1.28 -12.17
CA VAL A 252 19.00 1.28 -11.95
C VAL A 252 18.41 2.62 -12.39
N ARG A 253 17.55 2.58 -13.39
CA ARG A 253 16.73 3.71 -13.82
C ARG A 253 15.48 3.80 -12.95
N ILE A 254 15.24 4.98 -12.37
CA ILE A 254 14.01 5.29 -11.63
C ILE A 254 13.27 6.41 -12.38
N THR A 255 11.95 6.30 -12.52
CA THR A 255 11.06 7.30 -13.13
C THR A 255 9.90 7.61 -12.20
#